data_AF-A0A6B0WQI2-F1
#
_entry.id   AF-A0A6B0WQI2-F1
#
_cell.length_a   1.000
_cell.length_b   1.000
_cell.length_c   1.000
_cell.angle_alpha   90.00
_cell.angle_beta   90.00
_cell.angle_gamma   90.00
#
_symmetry.space_group_name_H-M   'P 1'
#
loop_
_entity.id
_entity.type
_entity.pdbx_description
1 polymer ?
#
loop_
_entity_poly.entity_id
_entity_poly.type
_entity_poly.pdbx_seq_one_letter_code
_entity_poly.pdbx_strand_id
1 'polypeptide(L)'
;MSDPAEQTFPFDRSVTLVDAEDSREQFAVPEEVREAYLDNRRRHFDAIREACLAAEIDIEEFACSEPLDMALHRFLHRRNDGLIAPSRRSRGGV
;
A
#
# COMPACT_ATOMS: atom_id res chain seq x y z
N MET A 1 -4.91 -0.73 1.61
CA MET A 1 -5.69 -0.20 0.47
C MET A 1 -5.07 1.12 0.07
N SER A 2 -4.80 1.34 -1.22
CA SER A 2 -4.23 2.59 -1.76
C SER A 2 -4.99 3.01 -3.01
N ASP A 3 -5.01 4.30 -3.35
CA ASP A 3 -5.60 4.75 -4.60
C ASP A 3 -4.69 4.41 -5.81
N PRO A 4 -5.23 3.99 -6.97
CA PRO A 4 -4.42 3.73 -8.18
C PRO A 4 -3.49 4.89 -8.59
N ALA A 5 -3.90 6.13 -8.35
CA ALA A 5 -3.10 7.31 -8.60
C ALA A 5 -1.88 7.38 -7.66
N GLU A 6 -1.96 6.89 -6.42
CA GLU A 6 -0.81 6.76 -5.52
C GLU A 6 0.17 5.67 -6.00
N GLN A 7 -0.33 4.65 -6.69
CA GLN A 7 0.49 3.55 -7.17
C GLN A 7 1.31 3.91 -8.41
N THR A 8 0.70 4.67 -9.32
CA THR A 8 1.25 4.95 -10.65
C THR A 8 1.75 6.38 -10.83
N PHE A 9 1.27 7.29 -9.98
CA PHE A 9 1.49 8.74 -10.04
C PHE A 9 1.31 9.28 -11.48
N PRO A 10 0.05 9.31 -11.99
CA PRO A 10 -0.25 9.63 -13.39
C PRO A 10 -0.37 11.14 -13.64
N PHE A 11 0.17 11.98 -12.76
CA PHE A 11 0.04 13.44 -12.85
C PHE A 11 1.09 14.02 -13.80
N ASP A 12 0.65 14.90 -14.69
CA ASP A 12 1.46 15.51 -15.75
C ASP A 12 1.35 17.04 -15.78
N ARG A 13 0.46 17.63 -14.98
CA ARG A 13 0.24 19.07 -14.89
C ARG A 13 0.77 19.63 -13.58
N SER A 14 1.55 20.71 -13.68
CA SER A 14 1.95 21.51 -12.53
C SER A 14 0.73 22.12 -11.83
N VAL A 15 0.75 22.12 -10.50
CA VAL A 15 -0.36 22.61 -9.69
C VAL A 15 0.18 23.36 -8.47
N THR A 16 -0.54 24.40 -8.04
CA THR A 16 -0.35 25.00 -6.71
C THR A 16 -1.24 24.27 -5.74
N LEU A 17 -0.64 23.54 -4.81
CA LEU A 17 -1.32 22.93 -3.67
C LEU A 17 -1.54 24.00 -2.61
N VAL A 18 -2.72 24.03 -2.02
CA VAL A 18 -3.06 24.92 -0.91
C VAL A 18 -3.28 24.06 0.32
N ASP A 19 -2.50 24.29 1.37
CA ASP A 19 -2.64 23.60 2.64
C ASP A 19 -3.99 23.92 3.28
N ALA A 20 -4.72 22.89 3.72
CA ALA A 20 -6.08 23.07 4.22
C ALA A 20 -6.09 23.66 5.64
N GLU A 21 -5.00 23.48 6.38
CA GLU A 21 -4.85 23.84 7.77
C GLU A 21 -4.35 25.28 7.95
N ASP A 22 -3.39 25.74 7.14
CA ASP A 22 -2.78 27.07 7.28
C ASP A 22 -2.81 27.95 6.02
N SER A 23 -3.43 27.49 4.93
CA SER A 23 -3.54 28.21 3.65
C SER A 23 -2.19 28.50 2.96
N ARG A 24 -1.10 27.80 3.32
CA ARG A 24 0.16 27.92 2.59
C ARG A 24 0.02 27.36 1.19
N GLU A 25 0.65 28.06 0.25
CA GLU A 25 0.73 27.63 -1.14
C GLU A 25 2.06 26.91 -1.40
N GLN A 26 2.00 25.76 -2.05
CA GLN A 26 3.15 25.02 -2.53
C GLN A 26 2.99 24.72 -4.01
N PHE A 27 3.90 25.26 -4.83
CA PHE A 27 3.96 24.92 -6.25
C PHE A 27 4.62 23.55 -6.43
N ALA A 28 3.96 22.66 -7.17
CA ALA A 28 4.43 21.30 -7.41
C ALA A 28 4.54 21.01 -8.92
N VAL A 29 5.70 20.52 -9.33
CA VAL A 29 5.95 19.99 -10.68
C VAL A 29 5.96 18.46 -10.59
N PRO A 30 5.02 17.75 -11.25
CA PRO A 30 4.88 16.30 -11.09
C PRO A 30 6.15 15.51 -11.38
N GLU A 31 6.91 15.89 -12.41
CA GLU A 31 8.15 15.19 -12.80
C GLU A 31 9.22 15.24 -11.69
N GLU A 32 9.30 16.36 -10.96
CA GLU A 32 10.26 16.54 -9.87
C GLU A 32 9.86 15.77 -8.60
N VAL A 33 8.56 15.60 -8.37
CA VAL A 33 8.03 14.99 -7.14
C VAL A 33 7.77 13.49 -7.30
N ARG A 34 7.51 13.02 -8.52
CA ARG A 34 7.07 11.64 -8.82
C ARG A 34 7.99 10.58 -8.24
N GLU A 35 9.29 10.68 -8.51
CA GLU A 35 10.26 9.67 -8.03
C GLU A 35 10.32 9.66 -6.50
N ALA A 36 10.40 10.83 -5.88
CA ALA A 36 10.45 10.97 -4.43
C ALA A 36 9.18 10.43 -3.76
N TYR A 37 8.01 10.69 -4.34
CA TYR A 37 6.73 10.19 -3.82
C TYR A 37 6.65 8.66 -3.90
N LEU A 38 6.95 8.07 -5.06
CA LEU A 38 6.89 6.62 -5.25
C LEU A 38 7.91 5.88 -4.38
N ASP A 39 9.12 6.44 -4.21
CA ASP A 39 10.11 5.88 -3.28
C ASP A 39 9.65 5.98 -1.83
N ASN A 40 9.15 7.13 -1.39
CA ASN A 40 8.62 7.29 -0.03
C ASN A 40 7.45 6.34 0.25
N ARG A 41 6.51 6.23 -0.70
CA ARG A 41 5.40 5.29 -0.62
C ARG A 41 5.91 3.86 -0.51
N ARG A 42 6.84 3.43 -1.36
CA ARG A 42 7.44 2.08 -1.28
C ARG A 42 8.02 1.83 0.11
N ARG A 43 8.88 2.73 0.62
CA ARG A 43 9.51 2.59 1.94
C ARG A 43 8.48 2.51 3.07
N HIS A 44 7.42 3.31 3.00
CA HIS A 44 6.34 3.29 3.98
C HIS A 44 5.60 1.94 4.00
N PHE A 45 5.21 1.44 2.82
CA PHE A 45 4.51 0.16 2.70
C PHE A 45 5.42 -1.03 3.04
N ASP A 46 6.71 -0.96 2.72
CA ASP A 46 7.70 -1.96 3.14
C ASP A 46 7.81 -2.00 4.67
N ALA A 47 7.91 -0.84 5.33
CA ALA A 47 7.95 -0.79 6.79
C ALA A 47 6.72 -1.42 7.44
N ILE A 48 5.52 -1.20 6.88
CA ILE A 48 4.29 -1.85 7.33
C ILE A 48 4.36 -3.37 7.12
N ARG A 49 4.79 -3.82 5.93
CA ARG A 49 4.94 -5.25 5.62
C ARG A 49 5.89 -5.95 6.59
N GLU A 50 7.06 -5.35 6.85
CA GLU A 50 8.04 -5.88 7.79
C GLU A 50 7.47 -5.95 9.22
N ALA A 51 6.74 -4.93 9.66
CA ALA A 51 6.09 -4.93 10.97
C ALA A 51 5.02 -6.02 11.09
N CYS A 52 4.19 -6.21 10.05
CA CYS A 52 3.20 -7.28 10.01
C CYS A 52 3.87 -8.66 9.99
N LEU A 53 4.92 -8.85 9.20
CA LEU A 53 5.68 -10.10 9.12
C LEU A 53 6.28 -10.47 10.49
N ALA A 54 6.89 -9.50 11.18
CA ALA A 54 7.44 -9.69 12.52
C ALA A 54 6.37 -10.07 13.56
N ALA A 55 5.12 -9.69 13.33
CA ALA A 55 3.96 -10.02 14.16
C ALA A 55 3.19 -11.27 13.69
N GLU A 56 3.68 -11.99 12.69
CA GLU A 56 2.99 -13.13 12.06
C GLU A 56 1.60 -12.78 11.50
N ILE A 57 1.44 -11.54 11.01
CA ILE A 57 0.22 -11.03 10.40
C ILE A 57 0.33 -11.10 8.88
N ASP A 58 -0.57 -11.82 8.24
CA ASP A 58 -0.73 -11.79 6.78
C ASP A 58 -1.29 -10.44 6.34
N ILE A 59 -0.63 -9.82 5.36
CA ILE A 59 -1.05 -8.55 4.79
C ILE A 59 -0.95 -8.58 3.26
N GLU A 60 -1.89 -7.92 2.60
CA GLU A 60 -1.88 -7.75 1.15
C GLU A 60 -2.35 -6.34 0.78
N GLU A 61 -1.69 -5.74 -0.21
CA GLU A 61 -2.12 -4.47 -0.78
C GLU A 61 -3.17 -4.72 -1.87
N PHE A 62 -4.17 -3.84 -1.94
CA PHE A 62 -5.16 -3.82 -3.00
C PHE A 62 -5.56 -2.37 -3.30
N ALA A 63 -5.96 -2.09 -4.53
CA ALA A 63 -6.39 -0.74 -4.92
C ALA A 63 -7.83 -0.44 -4.45
N CYS A 64 -8.13 0.81 -4.14
CA CYS A 64 -9.50 1.23 -3.79
C CYS A 64 -10.50 1.08 -4.96
N SER A 65 -10.00 0.99 -6.20
CA SER A 65 -10.80 0.73 -7.40
C SER A 65 -11.14 -0.75 -7.59
N GLU A 66 -10.49 -1.67 -6.87
CA GLU A 66 -10.80 -3.09 -6.92
C GLU A 66 -12.02 -3.40 -6.03
N PRO A 67 -13.00 -4.18 -6.52
CA PRO A 67 -14.07 -4.69 -5.68
C PRO A 67 -13.52 -5.47 -4.47
N LEU A 68 -14.04 -5.17 -3.28
CA LEU A 68 -13.53 -5.75 -2.03
C LEU A 68 -13.66 -7.27 -1.98
N ASP A 69 -14.73 -7.83 -2.55
CA ASP A 69 -14.96 -9.26 -2.64
C ASP A 69 -13.87 -9.97 -3.46
N MET A 70 -13.45 -9.37 -4.58
CA MET A 70 -12.35 -9.89 -5.39
C MET A 70 -11.02 -9.83 -4.64
N ALA A 71 -10.73 -8.71 -3.96
CA ALA A 71 -9.52 -8.55 -3.17
C ALA A 71 -9.47 -9.56 -2.01
N LEU A 72 -10.59 -9.76 -1.31
CA LEU A 72 -10.69 -10.72 -0.21
C LEU A 72 -10.56 -12.16 -0.69
N HIS A 73 -11.18 -12.51 -1.83
CA HIS A 73 -11.05 -13.83 -2.41
C HIS A 73 -9.59 -14.15 -2.74
N ARG A 74 -8.87 -13.20 -3.37
CA ARG A 74 -7.43 -13.33 -3.67
C ARG A 74 -6.60 -13.54 -2.40
N PHE A 75 -6.84 -12.73 -1.38
CA PHE A 75 -6.15 -12.83 -0.09
C PHE A 75 -6.37 -14.21 0.57
N LEU A 76 -7.62 -14.67 0.67
CA LEU A 76 -7.96 -15.96 1.28
C LEU A 76 -7.35 -17.13 0.50
N HIS A 77 -7.38 -17.08 -0.83
CA HIS A 77 -6.77 -18.11 -1.68
C HIS A 77 -5.27 -18.20 -1.44
N ARG A 78 -4.55 -17.08 -1.53
CA ARG A 78 -3.11 -17.01 -1.28
C ARG A 78 -2.75 -17.46 0.13
N ARG A 79 -3.56 -17.12 1.14
CA ARG A 79 -3.37 -17.58 2.52
C ARG A 79 -3.53 -19.10 2.64
N ASN A 80 -4.55 -19.68 2.00
CA ASN A 80 -4.79 -21.11 2.02
C ASN A 80 -3.68 -21.90 1.30
N ASP A 81 -3.10 -21.34 0.24
CA ASP A 81 -1.97 -21.92 -0.49
C ASP A 81 -0.62 -21.74 0.24
N GLY A 82 -0.59 -21.01 1.36
CA GLY A 82 0.64 -20.71 2.10
C GLY A 82 1.57 -19.70 1.42
N LEU A 83 1.05 -18.88 0.49
CA LEU A 83 1.82 -17.94 -0.32
C LEU A 83 2.00 -16.54 0.32
N ILE A 84 1.40 -16.27 1.48
CA ILE A 84 1.49 -14.97 2.18
C ILE A 84 2.46 -15.02 3.37
N ALA A 85 2.42 -16.10 4.16
CA ALA A 85 3.45 -16.50 5.12
C ALA A 85 3.18 -17.95 5.54
N PRO A 86 4.19 -18.74 5.94
CA PRO A 86 3.95 -20.01 6.60
C PRO A 86 3.41 -19.70 8.00
N SER A 87 2.09 -19.59 8.13
CA SER A 87 1.45 -19.73 9.44
C SER A 87 1.89 -21.09 9.98
N ARG A 88 2.80 -21.08 10.96
CA ARG A 88 3.09 -22.25 11.79
C ARG A 88 1.80 -22.54 12.55
N ARG A 89 0.87 -23.24 11.91
CA ARG A 89 -0.19 -23.96 12.62
C ARG A 89 0.54 -24.84 13.62
N SER A 90 0.51 -24.44 14.89
CA SER A 90 0.74 -25.34 16.00
C SER A 90 -0.18 -26.54 15.78
N ARG A 91 0.38 -27.61 15.19
CA ARG A 91 -0.10 -28.96 15.45
C ARG A 91 0.27 -29.21 16.90
N GLY A 92 -0.55 -28.69 17.81
CA GLY A 92 -0.65 -29.21 19.15
C GLY A 92 -1.14 -30.64 18.98
N GLY A 93 -0.20 -31.58 19.04
CA GLY A 93 -0.55 -32.95 19.39
C GLY A 93 -1.05 -32.96 20.82
N VAL A 94 -2.21 -33.57 21.03
CA VAL A 94 -2.39 -34.85 21.72
C VAL A 94 -3.57 -35.54 21.05
#